data_AF-A0AA40TVZ2-F1
#
_entry.id   AF-A0AA40TVZ2-F1
#
_cell.length_a   1.000
_cell.length_b   1.000
_cell.length_c   1.000
_cell.angle_alpha   90.00
_cell.angle_beta   90.00
_cell.angle_gamma   90.00
#
_symmetry.space_group_name_H-M   'P 1'
#
loop_
_entity.id
_entity.type
_entity.pdbx_description
1 polymer ?
#
loop_
_entity_poly.entity_id
_entity_poly.type
_entity_poly.pdbx_seq_one_letter_code
_entity_poly.pdbx_strand_id
1 'polypeptide(L)' 'MSLSGDFMPGVSRDEAILGKGSDTTVPAENQPVQKPEEPAKPGSLLDKIQKDVDSVETVPVPTQEPLDTNSR' A
#
# COMPACT_ATOMS: atom_id res chain seq x y z
N MET A 1 4.91 -26.02 -22.67
CA MET A 1 4.16 -25.05 -21.87
C MET A 1 4.27 -23.72 -22.60
N SER A 2 3.39 -23.51 -23.58
CA SER A 2 3.42 -22.34 -24.46
C SER A 2 2.39 -21.36 -23.94
N LEU A 3 2.81 -20.14 -23.60
CA LEU A 3 1.92 -19.01 -23.29
C LEU A 3 1.29 -18.48 -24.59
N SER A 4 0.56 -19.35 -25.27
CA SER A 4 -0.20 -19.03 -26.48
C SER A 4 -1.52 -18.41 -26.04
N GLY A 5 -1.52 -17.12 -25.67
CA GLY A 5 -2.75 -16.55 -25.10
C GLY A 5 -2.94 -15.05 -25.14
N ASP A 6 -1.93 -14.22 -25.44
CA ASP A 6 -2.15 -12.75 -25.44
C ASP A 6 -1.15 -11.96 -26.30
N PHE A 7 -0.78 -12.50 -27.47
CA PHE A 7 0.02 -11.74 -28.42
C PHE A 7 -0.89 -11.15 -29.51
N MET A 8 -1.25 -9.87 -29.36
CA MET A 8 -1.97 -9.12 -30.38
C MET A 8 -0.95 -8.45 -31.33
N PRO A 9 -0.93 -8.76 -32.64
CA PRO A 9 0.00 -8.12 -33.57
C PRO A 9 -0.32 -6.62 -33.65
N GLY A 10 0.59 -5.78 -33.17
CA GLY A 10 0.42 -4.32 -33.16
C GLY A 10 0.64 -3.64 -31.82
N VAL A 11 0.72 -4.39 -30.71
CA VAL A 11 1.19 -3.87 -29.41
C VAL A 11 2.62 -4.37 -29.16
N SER A 12 3.50 -3.47 -28.70
CA SER A 12 4.86 -3.89 -28.34
C SER A 12 4.80 -4.75 -27.07
N ARG A 13 5.78 -5.65 -26.88
CA ARG A 13 5.88 -6.45 -25.65
C ARG A 13 5.90 -5.56 -24.42
N ASP A 14 6.59 -4.43 -24.51
CA ASP A 14 6.70 -3.47 -23.42
C ASP A 14 5.36 -2.77 -23.15
N GLU A 15 4.55 -2.49 -24.17
CA GLU A 15 3.20 -1.94 -24.02
C GLU A 15 2.22 -2.92 -23.35
N ALA A 16 2.34 -4.21 -23.66
CA ALA A 16 1.55 -5.26 -23.00
C ALA A 16 1.91 -5.43 -21.52
N ILE A 17 3.20 -5.26 -21.17
CA ILE A 17 3.68 -5.33 -19.79
C ILE A 17 3.37 -4.04 -19.02
N LEU A 18 3.48 -2.88 -19.68
CA LEU A 18 3.30 -1.57 -19.06
C LEU A 18 1.82 -1.24 -18.83
N GLY A 19 0.91 -1.80 -19.62
CA GLY A 19 -0.53 -1.55 -19.54
C GLY A 19 -0.88 -0.12 -19.97
N LYS A 20 -1.75 0.03 -20.95
CA LYS A 20 -2.26 1.35 -21.33
C LYS A 20 -3.33 1.79 -20.33
N GLY A 21 -2.91 2.57 -19.34
CA GLY A 21 -3.84 3.27 -18.45
C GLY A 21 -3.35 3.32 -17.01
N SER A 22 -2.92 4.49 -16.57
CA SER A 22 -2.74 4.84 -15.16
C SER A 22 -4.06 5.30 -14.53
N ASP A 23 -5.18 4.70 -14.90
CA ASP A 23 -6.51 5.03 -14.37
C ASP A 23 -6.95 3.94 -13.38
N THR A 24 -6.31 3.93 -12.21
CA THR A 24 -6.93 3.28 -11.04
C THR A 24 -7.87 4.30 -10.39
N THR A 25 -9.03 4.54 -11.00
CA THR A 25 -10.11 5.29 -10.36
C THR A 25 -10.97 4.32 -9.56
N VAL A 26 -10.81 4.30 -8.23
CA VAL A 26 -11.76 3.61 -7.35
C VAL A 26 -13.02 4.48 -7.28
N PRO A 27 -14.21 3.98 -7.67
CA PRO A 27 -15.44 4.75 -7.48
C PRO A 27 -15.65 5.00 -5.98
N ALA A 28 -15.75 6.28 -5.61
CA ALA A 28 -15.95 6.72 -4.22
C ALA A 28 -17.32 6.31 -3.65
N GLU A 29 -18.21 5.80 -4.50
CA GLU A 29 -19.64 5.54 -4.19
C GLU A 29 -19.85 4.40 -3.17
N ASN A 30 -18.81 3.60 -2.89
CA ASN A 30 -18.87 2.46 -1.97
C ASN A 30 -17.88 2.55 -0.79
N GLN A 31 -17.31 3.72 -0.48
CA GLN A 31 -16.54 3.83 0.76
C GLN A 31 -17.50 3.67 1.95
N PRO A 32 -17.37 2.61 2.78
CA PRO A 32 -18.18 2.50 3.97
C PRO A 32 -17.94 3.76 4.81
N VAL A 33 -19.01 4.46 5.17
CA VAL A 33 -18.94 5.57 6.13
C VAL A 33 -18.30 4.99 7.37
N GLN A 34 -17.06 5.41 7.65
CA GLN A 34 -16.31 4.89 8.78
C GLN A 34 -17.04 5.34 10.04
N LYS A 35 -17.73 4.39 10.71
CA LYS A 35 -18.43 4.70 11.95
C LYS A 35 -17.38 5.20 12.95
N PRO A 36 -17.66 6.28 13.69
CA PRO A 36 -16.77 6.72 14.76
C PRO A 36 -16.46 5.55 15.69
N GLU A 37 -15.18 5.34 15.98
CA GLU A 37 -14.77 4.31 16.93
C GLU A 37 -15.28 4.67 18.33
N GLU A 38 -15.88 3.69 18.99
CA GLU A 38 -16.30 3.82 20.40
C GLU A 38 -15.18 3.32 21.31
N PRO A 39 -14.97 3.93 22.49
CA PRO A 39 -13.93 3.49 23.42
C PRO A 39 -14.09 2.02 23.82
N ALA A 40 -12.96 1.33 23.96
CA ALA A 40 -12.96 -0.04 24.44
C ALA A 40 -13.55 -0.14 25.87
N LYS A 41 -14.27 -1.24 26.13
CA LYS A 41 -14.79 -1.51 27.49
C LYS A 41 -13.62 -1.74 28.45
N PRO A 42 -13.58 -1.11 29.64
CA PRO A 42 -12.49 -1.30 30.60
C PRO A 42 -12.27 -2.78 30.94
N GLY A 43 -11.02 -3.23 30.90
CA GLY A 43 -10.64 -4.62 31.18
C GLY A 43 -10.91 -5.61 30.04
N SER A 44 -11.47 -5.16 28.91
CA SER A 44 -11.65 -6.00 27.72
C SER A 44 -10.32 -6.31 27.01
N LEU A 45 -10.34 -7.27 26.08
CA LEU A 45 -9.19 -7.55 25.22
C LEU A 45 -8.80 -6.33 24.37
N LEU A 46 -9.78 -5.59 23.86
CA LEU A 46 -9.53 -4.36 23.07
C LEU A 46 -8.86 -3.27 23.91
N ASP A 47 -9.25 -3.11 25.18
CA ASP A 47 -8.62 -2.15 26.11
C ASP A 47 -7.16 -2.52 26.40
N LYS A 48 -6.84 -3.81 26.49
CA LYS A 48 -5.46 -4.28 26.61
C LYS A 48 -4.65 -3.98 25.35
N ILE A 49 -5.18 -4.34 24.18
CA ILE A 49 -4.52 -4.08 22.89
C ILE A 49 -4.25 -2.59 22.71
N GLN A 50 -5.23 -1.73 23.01
CA GLN A 50 -5.05 -0.28 22.89
C GLN A 50 -3.91 0.22 23.78
N LYS A 51 -3.89 -0.20 25.06
CA LYS A 51 -2.80 0.16 25.99
C LYS A 51 -1.44 -0.35 25.52
N ASP A 52 -1.39 -1.57 25.00
CA ASP A 52 -0.16 -2.17 24.51
C ASP A 52 0.39 -1.38 23.33
N VAL A 53 -0.45 -0.98 22.37
CA VAL A 53 -0.08 -0.16 21.21
C VAL A 53 0.34 1.25 21.66
N ASP A 54 -0.43 1.89 22.54
CA ASP A 54 -0.17 3.25 23.02
C ASP A 54 1.14 3.35 23.83
N SER A 55 1.55 2.25 24.47
CA SER A 55 2.76 2.21 25.31
C SER A 55 4.05 1.98 24.51
N VAL A 56 3.97 1.74 23.19
CA VAL A 56 5.16 1.48 22.37
C VAL A 56 5.95 2.76 22.17
N GLU A 57 7.21 2.76 22.60
CA GLU A 57 8.18 3.80 22.27
C GLU A 57 8.81 3.51 20.90
N THR A 58 8.76 4.50 20.00
CA THR A 58 9.42 4.37 18.70
C THR A 58 10.89 4.77 18.81
N VAL A 59 11.76 3.97 18.19
CA VAL A 59 13.17 4.33 18.04
C VAL A 59 13.35 4.96 16.65
N PRO A 60 13.91 6.18 16.55
CA PRO A 60 14.15 6.80 15.26
C PRO A 60 15.14 5.97 14.46
N VAL A 61 14.78 5.70 13.21
CA VAL A 61 15.66 4.99 12.28
C VAL A 61 16.80 5.93 11.90
N PRO A 62 18.07 5.45 11.85
CA PRO A 62 19.19 6.27 11.39
C PRO A 62 18.94 6.79 9.97
N THR A 63 19.08 8.10 9.76
CA THR A 63 19.06 8.69 8.41
C THR A 63 20.32 8.28 7.66
N GLN A 64 20.15 7.64 6.51
CA GLN A 64 21.27 7.29 5.62
C GLN A 64 21.71 8.50 4.80
N GLU A 65 23.02 8.60 4.52
CA GLU A 65 23.55 9.61 3.61
C GLU A 65 23.08 9.33 2.16
N PRO A 66 22.78 10.37 1.36
CA PRO A 66 22.45 10.21 -0.05
C PRO A 66 23.58 9.53 -0.83
N LEU A 67 23.23 8.68 -1.79
CA LEU A 67 24.19 8.09 -2.73
C LEU A 67 24.74 9.16 -3.67
N ASP A 68 26.07 9.25 -3.80
CA ASP A 68 26.71 10.06 -4.84
C ASP A 68 26.41 9.47 -6.23
N THR A 69 25.58 10.16 -7.01
CA THR A 69 25.18 9.74 -8.37
C THR A 69 25.93 10.46 -9.49
N ASN A 70 26.94 11.26 -9.15
CA ASN A 70 27.78 11.91 -10.15
C ASN A 70 28.66 10.88 -10.86
N SER A 71 28.24 10.50 -12.06
CA SER A 71 29.08 9.75 -13.00
C SER A 71 30.22 10.66 -13.48
N ARG A 72 31.45 10.16 -13.40
CA ARG A 72 32.65 10.86 -13.86
C ARG A 72 32.74 10.91 -15.38
#